data_AF-A0A7Y8F6L6-F1
#
_entry.id   AF-A0A7Y8F6L6-F1
#
_cell.length_a   1.000
_cell.length_b   1.000
_cell.length_c   1.000
_cell.angle_alpha   90.00
_cell.angle_beta   90.00
_cell.angle_gamma   90.00
#
_symmetry.space_group_name_H-M   'P 1'
#
loop_
_entity.id
_entity.type
_entity.pdbx_description
1 polymer ?
#
loop_
_entity_poly.entity_id
_entity_poly.type
_entity_poly.pdbx_seq_one_letter_code
_entity_poly.pdbx_strand_id
1 'polypeptide(L)'
;MAALIARMTPALEPSPVLQEFLTIMRTVEIAPPPLKPIQSLLVRAAIDLVPADLRRRLDLGADQGLRPWERPMVRFAGSLADRIRLDGSPAVQACRRLGLPANHLYGHR
;
A
#
# COMPACT_ATOMS: atom_id res chain seq x y z
N MET A 1 9.64 2.05 -12.79
CA MET A 1 9.06 0.99 -11.94
C MET A 1 9.01 -0.37 -12.65
N ALA A 2 8.41 -0.46 -13.85
CA ALA A 2 8.29 -1.72 -14.59
C ALA A 2 9.63 -2.45 -14.83
N ALA A 3 10.70 -1.73 -15.18
CA ALA A 3 12.03 -2.33 -15.40
C ALA A 3 12.62 -3.02 -14.15
N LEU A 4 12.40 -2.44 -12.96
CA LEU A 4 12.86 -3.02 -11.69
C LEU A 4 12.08 -4.30 -11.37
N ILE A 5 10.76 -4.25 -11.55
CA ILE A 5 9.87 -5.40 -11.34
C ILE A 5 10.28 -6.55 -12.26
N ALA A 6 10.47 -6.28 -13.56
CA ALA A 6 10.90 -7.30 -14.52
C ALA A 6 12.22 -7.97 -14.12
N ARG A 7 13.20 -7.20 -13.63
CA ARG A 7 14.48 -7.72 -13.15
C ARG A 7 14.35 -8.63 -11.92
N MET A 8 13.46 -8.30 -10.99
CA MET A 8 13.26 -9.06 -9.75
C MET A 8 12.33 -10.26 -9.92
N THR A 9 11.45 -10.23 -10.93
CA THR A 9 10.43 -11.26 -11.18
C THR A 9 10.97 -12.70 -11.16
N PRO A 10 12.13 -13.02 -11.76
CA PRO A 10 12.66 -14.39 -11.74
C PRO A 10 12.91 -14.95 -10.35
N ALA A 11 13.26 -14.10 -9.38
CA ALA A 11 13.55 -14.50 -8.00
C ALA A 11 12.30 -14.53 -7.10
N LEU A 12 11.12 -14.17 -7.63
CA LEU A 12 9.86 -14.19 -6.90
C LEU A 12 9.21 -15.57 -7.06
N GLU A 13 9.02 -16.26 -5.94
CA GLU A 13 8.45 -17.61 -5.90
C GLU A 13 7.23 -17.65 -4.97
N PRO A 14 6.25 -18.52 -5.25
CA PRO A 14 5.16 -18.76 -4.33
C PRO A 14 5.70 -19.31 -3.01
N SER A 15 5.15 -18.82 -1.89
CA SER A 15 5.57 -19.23 -0.57
C SER A 15 4.38 -19.33 0.38
N PRO A 16 4.24 -20.42 1.15
CA PRO A 16 3.16 -20.57 2.12
C PRO A 16 3.21 -19.48 3.20
N VAL A 17 4.39 -18.92 3.49
CA VAL A 17 4.59 -17.83 4.44
C VAL A 17 3.78 -16.58 4.06
N LEU A 18 3.57 -16.33 2.76
CA LEU A 18 2.78 -15.18 2.32
C LEU A 18 1.31 -15.30 2.74
N GLN A 19 0.73 -16.50 2.71
CA GLN A 19 -0.66 -16.71 3.12
C GLN A 19 -0.82 -16.60 4.64
N GLU A 20 0.14 -17.15 5.39
CA GLU A 20 0.18 -17.00 6.84
C GLU A 20 0.31 -15.52 7.24
N PHE A 21 1.24 -14.79 6.60
CA PHE A 21 1.41 -13.36 6.80
C PHE A 21 0.14 -12.57 6.51
N LEU A 22 -0.53 -12.84 5.38
CA LEU A 22 -1.78 -12.17 5.03
C LEU A 22 -2.91 -12.50 6.00
N THR A 23 -2.94 -13.72 6.53
CA THR A 23 -3.89 -14.12 7.57
C THR A 23 -3.65 -13.33 8.84
N ILE A 24 -2.40 -13.25 9.31
CA ILE A 24 -2.00 -12.45 10.47
C ILE A 24 -2.40 -10.99 10.26
N MET A 25 -2.05 -10.40 9.11
CA MET A 25 -2.36 -8.99 8.81
C MET A 25 -3.85 -8.67 8.81
N ARG A 26 -4.73 -9.66 8.60
CA ARG A 26 -6.19 -9.49 8.66
C ARG A 26 -6.76 -9.67 10.07
N THR A 27 -6.11 -10.46 10.91
CA THR A 27 -6.63 -10.84 12.24
C THR A 27 -6.01 -10.05 13.37
N VAL A 28 -4.77 -9.57 13.20
CA VAL A 28 -4.05 -8.82 14.21
C VAL A 28 -4.79 -7.53 14.55
N GLU A 29 -4.93 -7.23 15.84
CA GLU A 29 -5.66 -6.05 16.31
C GLU A 29 -4.78 -4.80 16.29
N ILE A 30 -4.38 -4.36 15.08
CA ILE A 30 -3.58 -3.13 14.90
C ILE A 30 -4.46 -1.89 15.09
N ALA A 31 -5.74 -1.98 14.72
CA ALA A 31 -6.70 -0.90 14.82
C ALA A 31 -7.73 -1.18 15.93
N PRO A 32 -8.26 -0.14 16.61
CA PRO A 32 -9.32 -0.31 17.58
C PRO A 32 -10.54 -1.01 16.95
N PRO A 33 -11.36 -1.75 17.71
CA PRO A 33 -12.46 -2.57 17.21
C PRO A 33 -13.36 -1.93 16.13
N PRO A 34 -13.78 -0.65 16.22
CA PRO A 34 -14.60 -0.03 15.18
C PRO A 34 -13.89 0.16 13.82
N LEU A 35 -12.56 0.16 13.80
CA LEU A 35 -11.75 0.34 12.59
C LEU A 35 -11.26 -0.98 11.97
N LYS A 36 -11.53 -2.13 12.60
CA LYS A 36 -11.21 -3.47 12.04
C LYS A 36 -11.63 -3.68 10.57
N PRO A 37 -12.82 -3.26 10.09
CA PRO A 37 -13.17 -3.44 8.67
C PRO A 37 -12.23 -2.70 7.71
N ILE A 38 -11.65 -1.57 8.14
CA ILE A 38 -10.70 -0.79 7.34
C ILE A 38 -9.40 -1.58 7.16
N GLN A 39 -8.95 -2.33 8.17
CA GLN A 39 -7.73 -3.13 8.08
C GLN A 39 -7.85 -4.19 6.99
N SER A 40 -8.95 -4.94 6.94
CA SER A 40 -9.20 -5.92 5.88
C SER A 40 -9.24 -5.27 4.49
N LEU A 41 -9.90 -4.11 4.38
CA LEU A 41 -9.91 -3.30 3.15
C LEU A 41 -8.49 -2.90 2.71
N LEU A 42 -7.64 -2.45 3.63
CA LEU A 42 -6.26 -2.05 3.33
C LEU A 42 -5.38 -3.23 2.92
N VAL A 43 -5.56 -4.41 3.54
CA VAL A 43 -4.85 -5.64 3.11
C VAL A 43 -5.22 -5.99 1.67
N ARG A 44 -6.50 -5.90 1.30
CA ARG A 44 -6.96 -6.14 -0.07
C ARG A 44 -6.44 -5.09 -1.05
N ALA A 45 -6.31 -3.83 -0.62
CA ALA A 45 -5.66 -2.78 -1.39
C ALA A 45 -4.17 -3.07 -1.63
N ALA A 46 -3.46 -3.55 -0.60
CA ALA A 46 -2.06 -3.94 -0.72
C ALA A 46 -1.86 -5.08 -1.73
N ILE A 47 -2.77 -6.07 -1.74
CA ILE A 47 -2.78 -7.13 -2.75
C ILE A 47 -3.08 -6.56 -4.14
N ASP A 48 -4.04 -5.62 -4.29
CA ASP A 48 -4.39 -5.02 -5.58
C ASP A 48 -3.30 -4.10 -6.16
N LEU A 49 -2.36 -3.61 -5.33
CA LEU A 49 -1.18 -2.86 -5.79
C LEU A 49 -0.16 -3.74 -6.52
N VAL A 50 -0.17 -5.06 -6.29
CA VAL A 50 0.74 -6.00 -6.95
C VAL A 50 0.24 -6.26 -8.39
N PRO A 51 1.11 -6.19 -9.42
CA PRO A 51 0.72 -6.49 -10.80
C PRO A 51 0.07 -7.88 -10.93
N ALA A 52 -0.97 -7.99 -11.77
CA ALA A 52 -1.78 -9.21 -11.90
C ALA A 52 -0.94 -10.47 -12.21
N ASP A 53 0.09 -10.35 -13.04
CA ASP A 53 0.99 -11.47 -13.38
C ASP A 53 1.79 -11.95 -12.18
N LEU A 54 2.25 -11.02 -11.33
CA LEU A 54 2.95 -11.36 -10.10
C LEU A 54 2.03 -11.92 -9.03
N ARG A 55 0.78 -11.45 -8.95
CA ARG A 55 -0.20 -12.03 -8.04
C ARG A 55 -0.44 -13.50 -8.34
N ARG A 56 -0.59 -13.85 -9.62
CA ARG A 56 -0.71 -15.25 -10.06
C ARG A 56 0.53 -16.05 -9.72
N ARG A 57 1.72 -15.51 -9.99
CA ARG A 57 3.00 -16.19 -9.72
C ARG A 57 3.26 -16.42 -8.23
N LEU A 58 2.87 -15.48 -7.38
CA LEU A 58 3.06 -15.52 -5.93
C LEU A 58 1.92 -16.22 -5.18
N ASP A 59 0.95 -16.79 -5.90
CA ASP A 59 -0.27 -17.38 -5.34
C ASP A 59 -1.09 -16.41 -4.46
N LEU A 60 -0.99 -15.11 -4.74
CA LEU A 60 -1.76 -14.06 -4.06
C LEU A 60 -3.14 -13.98 -4.74
N GLY A 61 -4.01 -14.93 -4.42
CA GLY A 61 -5.34 -15.18 -5.00
C GLY A 61 -5.96 -13.98 -5.74
N ALA A 62 -6.33 -14.20 -7.01
CA ALA A 62 -6.85 -13.15 -7.89
C ALA A 62 -8.12 -12.49 -7.32
N ASP A 63 -8.91 -13.25 -6.58
CA ASP A 63 -10.15 -12.89 -5.88
C ASP A 63 -9.92 -12.12 -4.56
N GLN A 64 -8.71 -12.14 -4.01
CA GLN A 64 -8.37 -11.49 -2.75
C GLN A 64 -8.11 -9.97 -2.87
N GLY A 65 -8.24 -9.42 -4.09
CA GLY A 65 -8.06 -7.99 -4.36
C GLY A 65 -9.25 -7.13 -3.92
N LEU A 66 -9.20 -5.83 -4.23
CA LEU A 66 -10.31 -4.91 -3.98
C LEU A 66 -11.53 -5.25 -4.83
N ARG A 67 -12.73 -5.11 -4.25
CA ARG A 67 -13.99 -5.10 -4.99
C ARG A 67 -14.08 -3.78 -5.78
N PRO A 68 -14.81 -3.74 -6.91
CA PRO A 68 -14.93 -2.52 -7.72
C PRO A 68 -15.41 -1.30 -6.91
N TRP A 69 -16.32 -1.49 -5.95
CA TRP A 69 -16.85 -0.42 -5.10
C TRP A 69 -15.93 -0.01 -3.95
N GLU A 70 -14.93 -0.83 -3.61
CA GLU A 70 -13.96 -0.51 -2.56
C GLU A 70 -12.84 0.40 -3.04
N ARG A 71 -12.54 0.36 -4.35
CA ARG A 71 -11.53 1.22 -4.99
C ARG A 71 -11.73 2.72 -4.73
N PRO A 72 -12.93 3.31 -4.90
CA PRO A 72 -13.13 4.73 -4.58
C PRO A 72 -12.90 5.04 -3.10
N MET A 73 -13.25 4.12 -2.18
CA MET A 73 -13.01 4.31 -0.75
C MET A 73 -11.51 4.36 -0.43
N VAL A 74 -10.73 3.44 -0.98
CA VAL A 74 -9.27 3.41 -0.79
C VAL A 74 -8.62 4.64 -1.41
N ARG A 75 -9.06 5.07 -2.60
CA ARG A 75 -8.59 6.31 -3.23
C ARG A 75 -8.88 7.53 -2.36
N PHE A 76 -10.09 7.61 -1.80
CA PHE A 76 -10.46 8.69 -0.89
C PHE A 76 -9.59 8.69 0.37
N ALA A 77 -9.39 7.52 1.00
CA ALA A 77 -8.51 7.38 2.15
C ALA A 77 -7.07 7.78 1.83
N GLY A 78 -6.54 7.40 0.66
CA GLY A 78 -5.23 7.86 0.18
C GLY A 78 -5.15 9.38 0.02
N SER A 79 -6.19 9.99 -0.56
CA SER A 79 -6.24 11.45 -0.74
C SER A 79 -6.31 12.23 0.58
N LEU A 80 -6.87 11.62 1.63
CA LEU A 80 -6.84 12.14 2.99
C LEU A 80 -5.46 11.93 3.62
N ALA A 81 -4.86 10.76 3.43
CA ALA A 81 -3.52 10.44 3.91
C ALA A 81 -2.46 11.39 3.34
N ASP A 82 -2.59 11.80 2.07
CA ASP A 82 -1.71 12.80 1.44
C ASP A 82 -1.73 14.17 2.14
N ARG A 83 -2.77 14.45 2.95
CA ARG A 83 -2.85 15.68 3.76
C ARG A 83 -2.09 15.55 5.09
N ILE A 84 -1.75 14.34 5.50
CA ILE A 84 -1.00 14.08 6.73
C ILE A 84 0.47 14.38 6.46
N ARG A 85 0.99 15.41 7.11
CA ARG A 85 2.41 15.74 7.01
C ARG A 85 3.21 14.80 7.91
N LEU A 86 4.09 14.04 7.28
CA LEU A 86 5.10 13.24 7.97
C LEU A 86 6.43 13.97 7.85
N ASP A 87 6.90 14.55 8.95
CA ASP A 87 8.16 15.31 9.00
C ASP A 87 9.38 14.49 8.58
N GLY A 88 9.29 13.17 8.70
CA GLY A 88 10.30 12.20 8.25
C GLY A 88 10.12 11.73 6.81
N SER A 89 9.11 12.18 6.08
CA SER A 89 8.84 11.70 4.72
C SER A 89 9.96 12.08 3.74
N PRO A 90 10.22 11.25 2.69
CA PRO A 90 11.20 11.58 1.66
C PRO A 90 10.94 12.95 0.99
N ALA A 91 9.67 13.34 0.83
CA ALA A 91 9.28 14.63 0.28
C ALA A 91 9.75 15.80 1.17
N VAL A 92 9.50 15.72 2.48
CA VAL A 92 9.99 16.73 3.44
C VAL A 92 11.51 16.75 3.50
N GLN A 93 12.15 15.58 3.48
CA GLN A 93 13.62 15.49 3.46
C GLN A 93 14.22 16.12 2.19
N ALA A 94 13.59 15.95 1.03
CA ALA A 94 14.01 16.58 -0.21
C ALA A 94 13.88 18.11 -0.14
N CYS A 95 12.75 18.64 0.36
CA CYS A 95 12.60 20.08 0.60
C CYS A 95 13.73 20.63 1.48
N ARG A 96 14.00 19.95 2.62
CA ARG A 96 15.07 20.35 3.53
C ARG A 96 16.46 20.34 2.86
N ARG A 97 16.75 19.32 2.04
CA ARG A 97 18.01 19.25 1.27
C ARG A 97 18.16 20.39 0.27
N LEU A 98 17.05 20.89 -0.27
CA LEU A 98 17.01 22.01 -1.21
C LEU A 98 16.93 23.37 -0.51
N GLY A 99 16.99 23.43 0.83
CA GLY A 99 16.82 24.66 1.59
C GLY A 99 15.39 25.23 1.56
N LEU A 100 14.42 24.44 1.10
CA LEU A 100 13.02 24.82 1.00
C LEU A 100 12.28 24.47 2.31
N PRO A 101 11.23 25.23 2.67
CA PRO A 101 10.45 24.92 3.85
C PRO A 101 9.77 23.54 3.70
N ALA A 102 9.63 22.81 4.80
CA ALA A 102 9.13 21.42 4.82
C ALA A 102 7.75 21.25 4.15
N ASN A 103 6.95 22.31 4.12
CA ASN A 103 5.61 22.34 3.53
C ASN A 103 5.57 22.78 2.05
N HIS A 104 6.72 23.05 1.42
CA HIS A 104 6.76 23.59 0.06
C HIS A 104 5.99 22.72 -0.95
N LEU A 105 6.12 21.39 -0.87
CA LEU A 105 5.41 20.45 -1.75
C LEU A 105 3.92 20.24 -1.40
N TYR A 106 3.46 20.72 -0.25
CA TYR A 106 2.09 20.51 0.25
C TYR A 106 1.25 21.80 0.30
N GLY A 107 1.87 22.96 0.08
CA GLY A 107 1.22 24.27 0.15
C GLY A 107 0.63 24.78 -1.16
N HIS A 108 0.90 24.09 -2.28
CA HIS A 108 0.36 24.46 -3.60
C HIS A 108 -0.88 23.59 -3.91
N ARG A 109 -2.04 24.02 -3.43
CA ARG A 109 -3.36 23.58 -3.92
C ARG A 109 -4.23 24.79 -4.16
#